data_AF-A0A5A7U3W9-F1
#
_entry.id   AF-A0A5A7U3W9-F1
#
_cell.length_a   1.000
_cell.length_b   1.000
_cell.length_c   1.000
_cell.angle_alpha   90.00
_cell.angle_beta   90.00
_cell.angle_gamma   90.00
#
_symmetry.space_group_name_H-M   'P 1'
#
loop_
_entity.id
_entity.type
_entity.pdbx_description
1 polymer ?
#
loop_
_entity_poly.entity_id
_entity_poly.type
_entity_poly.pdbx_seq_one_letter_code
_entity_poly.pdbx_strand_id
1 'polypeptide(L)'
;MNLFSKEDYEEILIDNLNWKPISCFHQTELCKPFDEKEIKSTIMSISNEKAPGPDALISKKDKCSMPSDYRPISLTTSLYKIMAKALENRLKTTLPDTVAENQMAFIKGRQITDAILIANEAIDTWKKRKTKGFVLKLDIEKDFDKISWSFIDFMLAKKNFPIKWRKWINAYISNVQYSILLYGTPKGRIKA
;
A
#
# COMPACT_ATOMS: atom_id res chain seq x y z
N MET A 1 -15.70 6.28 22.64
CA MET A 1 -14.49 6.10 23.46
C MET A 1 -13.32 6.10 22.49
N ASN A 2 -12.68 7.26 22.30
CA ASN A 2 -11.51 7.38 21.44
C ASN A 2 -10.36 6.71 22.18
N LEU A 3 -9.99 5.50 21.75
CA LEU A 3 -9.00 4.71 22.45
C LEU A 3 -7.55 5.15 22.16
N PHE A 4 -7.32 6.14 21.30
CA PHE A 4 -5.96 6.62 20.99
C PHE A 4 -5.96 8.11 20.64
N SER A 5 -5.42 8.94 21.54
CA SER A 5 -5.10 10.35 21.30
C SER A 5 -3.78 10.47 20.54
N LYS A 6 -3.65 11.56 19.78
CA LYS A 6 -2.52 11.85 18.88
C LYS A 6 -1.15 11.95 19.60
N GLU A 7 -1.17 12.11 20.92
CA GLU A 7 0.01 12.30 21.77
C GLU A 7 0.61 10.97 22.25
N ASP A 8 -0.14 9.86 22.24
CA ASP A 8 0.32 8.57 22.77
C ASP A 8 1.18 7.76 21.76
N TYR A 9 1.30 8.22 20.52
CA TYR A 9 2.01 7.52 19.44
C TYR A 9 3.54 7.67 19.47
N GLU A 10 4.06 8.75 20.05
CA GLU A 10 5.48 9.07 19.92
C GLU A 10 6.37 8.34 20.94
N GLU A 11 5.86 7.97 22.11
CA GLU A 11 6.69 7.37 23.17
C GLU A 11 6.50 5.86 23.37
N ILE A 12 5.43 5.25 22.84
CA ILE A 12 5.03 3.91 23.27
C ILE A 12 5.13 2.93 22.08
N LEU A 13 6.05 1.96 22.19
CA LEU A 13 6.31 0.78 21.35
C LEU A 13 7.21 0.88 20.08
N ILE A 14 7.36 2.02 19.42
CA ILE A 14 7.99 2.02 18.07
C ILE A 14 9.53 2.07 18.12
N ASP A 15 10.13 2.72 19.11
CA ASP A 15 11.59 2.94 19.12
C ASP A 15 12.43 1.69 19.41
N ASN A 16 11.82 0.62 19.94
CA ASN A 16 12.48 -0.67 20.17
C ASN A 16 12.37 -1.64 18.98
N LEU A 17 11.71 -1.25 17.90
CA LEU A 17 11.65 -2.07 16.69
C LEU A 17 12.91 -1.84 15.86
N ASN A 18 13.56 -2.92 15.42
CA ASN A 18 14.71 -2.83 14.52
C ASN A 18 14.25 -2.40 13.11
N TRP A 19 14.13 -1.09 12.93
CA TRP A 19 13.79 -0.49 11.66
C TRP A 19 15.02 -0.44 10.77
N LYS A 20 15.38 -1.56 10.13
CA LYS A 20 16.48 -1.58 9.15
C LYS A 20 16.24 -0.47 8.11
N PRO A 21 17.11 0.56 8.05
CA PRO A 21 16.95 1.68 7.12
C PRO A 21 17.41 1.29 5.72
N ILE A 22 16.94 2.00 4.70
CA ILE A 22 17.41 1.77 3.34
C ILE A 22 18.86 2.26 3.16
N SER A 23 19.62 1.55 2.32
CA SER A 23 21.01 1.90 2.00
C SER A 23 21.12 3.26 1.31
N CYS A 24 22.31 3.89 1.38
CA CYS A 24 22.59 5.15 0.67
C CYS A 24 22.46 5.00 -0.87
N PHE A 25 22.73 3.80 -1.38
CA PHE A 25 22.51 3.45 -2.78
C PHE A 25 21.02 3.58 -3.13
N HIS A 26 20.14 2.92 -2.35
CA HIS A 26 18.69 2.99 -2.56
C HIS A 26 18.14 4.41 -2.41
N GLN A 27 18.64 5.19 -1.44
CA GLN A 27 18.28 6.61 -1.30
C GLN A 27 18.56 7.40 -2.58
N THR A 28 19.71 7.15 -3.21
CA THR A 28 20.11 7.81 -4.45
C THR A 28 19.23 7.35 -5.62
N GLU A 29 19.09 6.03 -5.82
CA GLU A 29 18.28 5.47 -6.92
C GLU A 29 16.83 5.97 -6.90
N LEU A 30 16.19 6.00 -5.73
CA LEU A 30 14.82 6.48 -5.58
C LEU A 30 14.62 7.90 -6.13
N CYS A 31 15.62 8.77 -5.95
CA CYS A 31 15.51 10.20 -6.22
C CYS A 31 16.08 10.64 -7.58
N LYS A 32 16.66 9.72 -8.36
CA LYS A 32 17.19 10.00 -9.70
C LYS A 32 16.08 10.53 -10.63
N PRO A 33 16.42 11.34 -11.65
CA PRO A 33 15.49 11.63 -12.73
C PRO A 33 14.94 10.34 -13.36
N PHE A 34 13.69 10.36 -13.82
CA PHE A 34 13.14 9.25 -14.60
C PHE A 34 13.73 9.28 -16.01
N ASP A 35 14.24 8.15 -16.46
CA ASP A 35 14.75 8.02 -17.83
C ASP A 35 13.67 7.49 -18.78
N GLU A 36 13.88 7.66 -20.08
CA GLU A 36 12.91 7.24 -21.10
C GLU A 36 12.72 5.71 -21.10
N LYS A 37 13.76 4.94 -20.77
CA LYS A 37 13.71 3.47 -20.76
C LYS A 37 12.85 2.96 -19.60
N GLU A 38 12.97 3.56 -18.43
CA GLU A 38 12.19 3.33 -17.23
C GLU A 38 10.72 3.66 -17.50
N ILE A 39 10.44 4.80 -18.14
CA ILE A 39 9.07 5.19 -18.49
C ILE A 39 8.47 4.20 -19.49
N LYS A 40 9.19 3.84 -20.55
CA LYS A 40 8.74 2.86 -21.55
C LYS A 40 8.48 1.49 -20.92
N SER A 41 9.39 1.00 -20.09
CA SER A 41 9.22 -0.28 -19.40
C SER A 41 8.05 -0.25 -18.42
N THR A 42 7.84 0.87 -17.72
CA THR A 42 6.69 1.11 -16.85
C THR A 42 5.39 1.00 -17.65
N ILE A 43 5.27 1.69 -18.78
CA ILE A 43 4.09 1.66 -19.65
C ILE A 43 3.81 0.23 -20.13
N MET A 44 4.84 -0.49 -20.60
CA MET A 44 4.69 -1.87 -21.07
C MET A 44 4.31 -2.85 -19.94
N SER A 45 4.65 -2.54 -18.69
CA SER A 45 4.33 -3.38 -17.52
C SER A 45 2.92 -3.17 -16.97
N ILE A 46 2.21 -2.13 -17.42
CA ILE A 46 0.82 -1.89 -17.02
C ILE A 46 -0.03 -2.89 -17.80
N SER A 47 -0.57 -3.90 -17.12
CA SER A 47 -1.42 -4.91 -17.74
C SER A 47 -2.68 -4.28 -18.36
N ASN A 48 -3.00 -4.70 -19.58
CA ASN A 48 -4.18 -4.28 -20.35
C ASN A 48 -5.51 -4.85 -19.79
N GLU A 49 -5.47 -5.71 -18.77
CA GLU A 49 -6.65 -6.35 -18.17
C GLU A 49 -7.41 -5.48 -17.17
N LYS A 50 -6.95 -4.25 -16.90
CA LYS A 50 -7.72 -3.29 -16.11
C LYS A 50 -8.65 -2.53 -17.06
N ALA A 51 -9.96 -2.62 -16.79
CA ALA A 51 -11.05 -2.04 -17.58
C ALA A 51 -10.63 -0.74 -18.31
N PRO A 52 -10.76 -0.71 -19.64
CA PRO A 52 -10.33 0.41 -20.48
C PRO A 52 -11.37 1.52 -20.40
N GLY A 53 -11.34 2.34 -19.35
CA GLY A 53 -12.38 3.37 -19.22
C GLY A 53 -13.77 2.76 -19.02
N PRO A 54 -14.86 3.50 -19.30
CA PRO A 54 -15.90 3.79 -18.33
C PRO A 54 -16.95 2.68 -18.19
N ASP A 55 -16.70 1.71 -17.32
CA ASP A 55 -17.75 0.81 -16.84
C ASP A 55 -18.08 1.09 -15.37
N ALA A 56 -19.19 1.80 -15.22
CA ALA A 56 -20.22 1.65 -14.19
C ALA A 56 -19.83 1.66 -12.69
N LEU A 57 -20.62 2.42 -11.92
CA LEU A 57 -20.86 2.11 -10.52
C LEU A 57 -21.26 0.62 -10.40
N ILE A 58 -20.39 -0.24 -9.87
CA ILE A 58 -20.73 -1.65 -9.67
C ILE A 58 -21.75 -1.74 -8.54
N SER A 59 -22.96 -2.17 -8.84
CA SER A 59 -23.98 -2.45 -7.85
C SER A 59 -23.51 -3.53 -6.89
N LYS A 60 -23.68 -3.30 -5.58
CA LYS A 60 -23.46 -4.32 -4.55
C LYS A 60 -24.68 -5.25 -4.40
N LYS A 61 -25.84 -4.85 -4.91
CA LYS A 61 -27.14 -5.54 -4.82
C LYS A 61 -28.04 -5.19 -6.00
N ASP A 62 -29.01 -6.05 -6.31
CA ASP A 62 -29.91 -5.92 -7.48
C ASP A 62 -30.74 -4.62 -7.51
N LYS A 63 -31.04 -4.04 -6.34
CA LYS A 63 -31.74 -2.76 -6.20
C LYS A 63 -30.86 -1.76 -5.46
N CYS A 64 -30.11 -0.97 -6.21
CA CYS A 64 -29.32 0.13 -5.66
C CYS A 64 -30.18 1.40 -5.63
N SER A 65 -30.28 2.03 -4.46
CA SER A 65 -31.07 3.28 -4.26
C SER A 65 -30.24 4.38 -3.60
N MET A 66 -29.20 4.00 -2.85
CA MET A 66 -28.29 4.93 -2.17
C MET A 66 -26.88 4.85 -2.78
N PRO A 67 -26.09 5.94 -2.77
CA PRO A 67 -24.70 5.92 -3.24
C PRO A 67 -23.82 4.84 -2.57
N SER A 68 -24.12 4.49 -1.31
CA SER A 68 -23.46 3.41 -0.55
C SER A 68 -23.66 2.00 -1.14
N ASP A 69 -24.71 1.83 -1.94
CA ASP A 69 -25.08 0.56 -2.57
C ASP A 69 -24.20 0.24 -3.78
N TYR A 70 -23.40 1.20 -4.23
CA TYR A 70 -22.44 1.02 -5.29
C TYR A 70 -21.03 0.85 -4.72
N ARG A 71 -20.18 0.10 -5.42
CA ARG A 71 -18.74 0.12 -5.18
C ARG A 71 -18.18 1.38 -5.83
N PRO A 72 -17.55 2.29 -5.07
CA PRO A 72 -16.85 3.41 -5.69
C PRO A 72 -15.67 2.87 -6.48
N ILE A 73 -15.72 2.97 -7.81
CA ILE A 73 -14.56 2.73 -8.66
C ILE A 73 -13.90 4.08 -8.88
N SER A 74 -12.70 4.26 -8.33
CA SER A 74 -11.88 5.45 -8.61
C SER A 74 -11.28 5.32 -10.00
N LEU A 75 -11.83 6.06 -10.97
CA LEU A 75 -11.25 6.15 -12.30
C LEU A 75 -10.04 7.09 -12.24
N THR A 76 -8.86 6.51 -12.02
CA THR A 76 -7.60 7.26 -12.06
C THR A 76 -7.18 7.54 -13.50
N THR A 77 -6.67 8.75 -13.77
CA THR A 77 -6.16 9.10 -15.11
C THR A 77 -5.01 8.17 -15.51
N SER A 78 -4.87 7.88 -16.81
CA SER A 78 -3.77 7.03 -17.31
C SER A 78 -2.40 7.56 -16.89
N LEU A 79 -2.23 8.88 -16.85
CA LEU A 79 -1.01 9.52 -16.35
C LEU A 79 -0.77 9.21 -14.87
N TYR A 80 -1.80 9.28 -14.02
CA TYR A 80 -1.69 8.93 -12.61
C TYR A 80 -1.28 7.47 -12.42
N LYS A 81 -1.84 6.55 -13.21
CA LYS A 81 -1.46 5.12 -13.19
C LYS A 81 0.00 4.91 -13.59
N ILE A 82 0.49 5.62 -14.61
CA ILE A 82 1.89 5.56 -15.04
C ILE A 82 2.82 6.07 -13.94
N MET A 83 2.53 7.23 -13.36
CA MET A 83 3.33 7.79 -12.26
C MET A 83 3.35 6.85 -11.04
N ALA A 84 2.19 6.31 -10.67
CA ALA A 84 2.06 5.32 -9.61
C ALA A 84 2.96 4.12 -9.85
N LYS A 85 2.91 3.58 -11.08
CA LYS A 85 3.65 2.38 -11.43
C LYS A 85 5.15 2.62 -11.44
N ALA A 86 5.59 3.79 -11.90
CA ALA A 86 6.99 4.19 -11.86
C ALA A 86 7.50 4.27 -10.41
N LEU A 87 6.73 4.91 -9.51
CA LEU A 87 7.05 4.97 -8.09
C LEU A 87 7.03 3.58 -7.42
N GLU A 88 6.04 2.75 -7.74
CA GLU A 88 5.93 1.36 -7.26
C GLU A 88 7.17 0.53 -7.67
N ASN A 89 7.60 0.65 -8.92
CA ASN A 89 8.75 -0.08 -9.45
C ASN A 89 10.04 0.29 -8.73
N ARG A 90 10.25 1.57 -8.42
CA ARG A 90 11.38 2.02 -7.60
C ARG A 90 11.26 1.61 -6.14
N LEU A 91 10.07 1.67 -5.55
CA LEU A 91 9.86 1.24 -4.17
C LEU A 91 10.18 -0.25 -3.99
N LYS A 92 9.82 -1.08 -4.98
CA LYS A 92 10.09 -2.53 -4.95
C LYS A 92 11.55 -2.89 -4.76
N THR A 93 12.49 -2.11 -5.30
CA THR A 93 13.93 -2.40 -5.16
C THR A 93 14.40 -2.24 -3.72
N THR A 94 13.69 -1.44 -2.91
CA THR A 94 14.02 -1.20 -1.50
C THR A 94 13.37 -2.20 -0.54
N LEU A 95 12.39 -2.99 -1.00
CA LEU A 95 11.66 -3.94 -0.15
C LEU A 95 12.59 -4.98 0.50
N PRO A 96 13.56 -5.61 -0.20
CA PRO A 96 14.46 -6.59 0.43
C PRO A 96 15.20 -6.06 1.67
N ASP A 97 15.49 -4.76 1.73
CA ASP A 97 16.11 -4.13 2.89
C ASP A 97 15.12 -3.69 3.96
N THR A 98 13.87 -3.44 3.57
CA THR A 98 12.89 -2.74 4.39
C THR A 98 11.93 -3.68 5.10
N VAL A 99 11.57 -4.81 4.48
CA VAL A 99 10.57 -5.77 4.99
C VAL A 99 11.21 -7.00 5.60
N ALA A 100 10.63 -7.45 6.72
CA ALA A 100 11.08 -8.64 7.41
C ALA A 100 10.90 -9.90 6.55
N GLU A 101 11.74 -10.91 6.76
CA GLU A 101 11.73 -12.16 5.98
C GLU A 101 10.41 -12.92 6.10
N ASN A 102 9.75 -12.82 7.25
CA ASN A 102 8.47 -13.46 7.54
C ASN A 102 7.24 -12.75 6.93
N GLN A 103 7.42 -11.58 6.29
CA GLN A 103 6.32 -10.91 5.58
C GLN A 103 6.13 -11.54 4.20
N MET A 104 5.09 -12.36 4.02
CA MET A 104 4.91 -13.13 2.78
C MET A 104 4.01 -12.47 1.74
N ALA A 105 3.12 -11.57 2.14
CA ALA A 105 2.18 -10.91 1.24
C ALA A 105 2.80 -9.69 0.53
N PHE A 106 2.36 -9.43 -0.70
CA PHE A 106 2.70 -8.26 -1.51
C PHE A 106 4.19 -8.05 -1.83
N ILE A 107 5.03 -9.08 -1.69
CA ILE A 107 6.45 -9.06 -2.05
C ILE A 107 6.69 -10.02 -3.22
N LYS A 108 7.34 -9.53 -4.28
CA LYS A 108 7.65 -10.35 -5.45
C LYS A 108 8.53 -11.54 -5.04
N GLY A 109 8.13 -12.74 -5.44
CA GLY A 109 8.87 -13.98 -5.16
C GLY A 109 8.54 -14.64 -3.82
N ARG A 110 7.64 -14.08 -3.01
CA ARG A 110 7.10 -14.73 -1.81
C ARG A 110 5.67 -15.19 -2.06
N GLN A 111 5.32 -16.39 -1.62
CA GLN A 111 3.99 -16.96 -1.83
C GLN A 111 3.25 -17.11 -0.50
N ILE A 112 1.92 -16.97 -0.54
CA ILE A 112 1.08 -17.15 0.65
C ILE A 112 1.17 -18.59 1.20
N THR A 113 1.47 -19.56 0.33
CA THR A 113 1.72 -20.96 0.69
C THR A 113 2.90 -21.11 1.64
N ASP A 114 3.93 -20.26 1.51
CA ASP A 114 5.11 -20.30 2.36
C ASP A 114 4.74 -19.89 3.81
N ALA A 115 3.85 -18.91 3.95
CA ALA A 115 3.33 -18.51 5.27
C ALA A 115 2.54 -19.64 5.94
N ILE A 116 1.72 -20.35 5.16
CA ILE A 116 0.94 -21.51 5.64
C ILE A 116 1.88 -22.62 6.10
N LEU A 117 2.94 -22.90 5.32
CA LEU A 117 3.92 -23.92 5.64
C LEU A 117 4.66 -23.60 6.95
N ILE A 118 5.16 -22.37 7.10
CA ILE A 118 5.85 -21.91 8.30
C ILE A 118 4.95 -22.01 9.54
N ALA A 119 3.68 -21.58 9.41
CA ALA A 119 2.71 -21.67 10.51
C ALA A 119 2.45 -23.13 10.93
N ASN A 120 2.30 -24.04 9.95
CA ASN A 120 2.12 -25.47 10.22
C ASN A 120 3.34 -26.08 10.92
N GLU A 121 4.55 -25.77 10.45
CA GLU A 121 5.79 -26.28 11.06
C GLU A 121 5.99 -25.75 12.49
N ALA A 122 5.62 -24.49 12.75
CA ALA A 122 5.66 -23.91 14.09
C ALA A 122 4.71 -24.65 15.06
N ILE A 123 3.48 -24.91 14.64
CA ILE A 123 2.48 -25.66 15.43
C ILE A 123 2.94 -27.10 15.67
N ASP A 124 3.44 -27.77 14.64
CA ASP A 124 3.93 -29.15 14.76
C ASP A 124 5.14 -29.25 15.69
N THR A 125 6.02 -28.24 15.66
CA THR A 125 7.16 -28.15 16.58
C THR A 125 6.69 -28.01 18.03
N TRP A 126 5.69 -27.17 18.31
CA TRP A 126 5.12 -27.03 19.65
C TRP A 126 4.50 -28.35 20.14
N LYS A 127 3.76 -29.05 19.27
CA LYS A 127 3.18 -30.36 19.59
C LYS A 127 4.26 -31.39 19.94
N LYS A 128 5.29 -31.51 19.10
CA LYS A 128 6.41 -32.45 19.31
C LYS A 128 7.16 -32.17 20.62
N ARG A 129 7.39 -30.89 20.94
CA ARG A 129 8.10 -30.45 22.16
C ARG A 129 7.21 -30.34 23.40
N LYS A 130 5.91 -30.62 23.28
CA LYS A 130 4.89 -30.43 24.34
C LYS A 130 4.93 -29.02 24.95
N THR A 131 5.26 -28.03 24.13
CA THR A 131 5.33 -26.62 24.55
C THR A 131 3.93 -26.03 24.48
N LYS A 132 3.48 -25.40 25.57
CA LYS A 132 2.24 -24.63 25.57
C LYS A 132 2.47 -23.26 24.91
N GLY A 133 1.52 -22.81 24.11
CA GLY A 133 1.57 -21.52 23.43
C GLY A 133 0.18 -21.07 23.01
N PHE A 134 0.08 -19.83 22.53
CA PHE A 134 -1.15 -19.25 21.99
C PHE A 134 -0.90 -18.74 20.58
N VAL A 135 -1.92 -18.78 19.74
CA VAL A 135 -1.90 -18.17 18.41
C VAL A 135 -2.73 -16.89 18.47
N LEU A 136 -2.10 -15.76 18.19
CA LEU A 136 -2.77 -14.47 18.13
C LEU A 136 -3.06 -14.13 16.66
N LYS A 137 -4.34 -14.02 16.31
CA LYS A 137 -4.79 -13.52 15.01
C LYS A 137 -5.21 -12.07 15.16
N LEU A 138 -4.44 -11.17 14.57
CA LEU A 138 -4.75 -9.75 14.48
C LEU A 138 -5.26 -9.45 13.08
N ASP A 139 -6.38 -8.75 12.98
CA ASP A 139 -6.95 -8.28 11.72
C ASP A 139 -7.23 -6.77 11.83
N ILE A 140 -6.83 -6.03 10.80
CA ILE A 140 -6.97 -4.58 10.76
C ILE A 140 -8.16 -4.24 9.88
N GLU A 141 -9.25 -3.80 10.50
CA GLU A 141 -10.45 -3.45 9.76
C GLU A 141 -10.22 -2.19 8.91
N LYS A 142 -10.35 -2.31 7.58
CA LYS A 142 -10.20 -1.20 6.61
C LYS A 142 -8.87 -0.47 6.73
N ASP A 143 -7.78 -1.23 6.71
CA ASP A 143 -6.41 -0.73 6.73
C ASP A 143 -6.16 0.45 5.77
N PHE A 144 -6.57 0.35 4.51
CA PHE A 144 -6.37 1.44 3.54
C PHE A 144 -7.17 2.71 3.83
N ASP A 145 -8.32 2.60 4.51
CA ASP A 145 -9.18 3.76 4.82
C ASP A 145 -8.80 4.42 6.16
N LYS A 146 -8.13 3.68 7.05
CA LYS A 146 -7.84 4.11 8.43
C LYS A 146 -6.39 4.55 8.65
N ILE A 147 -5.47 4.25 7.73
CA ILE A 147 -4.07 4.67 7.87
C ILE A 147 -3.95 6.18 7.74
N SER A 148 -3.34 6.83 8.73
CA SER A 148 -3.00 8.25 8.66
C SER A 148 -1.87 8.51 7.66
N TRP A 149 -2.04 9.51 6.79
CA TRP A 149 -0.97 9.98 5.90
C TRP A 149 0.27 10.49 6.65
N SER A 150 0.10 11.06 7.84
CA SER A 150 1.23 11.47 8.68
C SER A 150 2.03 10.28 9.20
N PHE A 151 1.36 9.16 9.46
CA PHE A 151 2.01 7.93 9.88
C PHE A 151 2.84 7.31 8.75
N ILE A 152 2.36 7.35 7.50
CA ILE A 152 3.14 6.92 6.33
C ILE A 152 4.42 7.74 6.21
N ASP A 153 4.32 9.07 6.30
CA ASP A 153 5.47 9.95 6.19
C ASP A 153 6.48 9.75 7.34
N PHE A 154 5.98 9.54 8.56
CA PHE A 154 6.80 9.18 9.72
C PHE A 154 7.54 7.85 9.52
N MET A 155 6.87 6.81 9.03
CA MET A 155 7.49 5.50 8.76
C MET A 155 8.56 5.59 7.66
N LEU A 156 8.29 6.34 6.59
CA LEU A 156 9.28 6.60 5.55
C LEU A 156 10.50 7.36 6.11
N ALA A 157 10.28 8.30 7.03
CA ALA A 157 11.36 9.01 7.74
C ALA A 157 12.24 8.04 8.55
N LYS A 158 11.63 7.20 9.40
CA LYS A 158 12.33 6.22 10.24
C LYS A 158 13.11 5.19 9.41
N LYS A 159 12.65 4.90 8.18
CA LYS A 159 13.33 4.01 7.22
C LYS A 159 14.40 4.70 6.36
N ASN A 160 14.74 5.97 6.62
CA ASN A 160 15.68 6.78 5.84
C ASN A 160 15.30 6.99 4.36
N PHE A 161 14.01 7.05 4.04
CA PHE A 161 13.60 7.50 2.71
C PHE A 161 13.90 9.00 2.54
N PRO A 162 14.49 9.43 1.41
CA PRO A 162 14.85 10.83 1.22
C PRO A 162 13.64 11.76 1.25
N ILE A 163 13.86 13.00 1.72
CA ILE A 163 12.82 14.04 1.80
C ILE A 163 12.13 14.26 0.44
N LYS A 164 12.91 14.24 -0.66
CA LYS A 164 12.37 14.38 -2.02
C LYS A 164 11.38 13.26 -2.36
N TRP A 165 11.73 12.01 -2.06
CA TRP A 165 10.85 10.86 -2.26
C TRP A 165 9.58 10.95 -1.41
N ARG A 166 9.73 11.28 -0.12
CA ARG A 166 8.61 11.48 0.80
C ARG A 166 7.63 12.55 0.31
N LYS A 167 8.15 13.67 -0.23
CA LYS A 167 7.32 14.71 -0.86
C LYS A 167 6.54 14.19 -2.06
N TRP A 168 7.14 13.35 -2.90
CA TRP A 168 6.42 12.72 -4.03
C TRP A 168 5.31 11.79 -3.56
N ILE A 169 5.57 10.94 -2.56
CA ILE A 169 4.56 10.06 -1.99
C ILE A 169 3.43 10.87 -1.35
N ASN A 170 3.75 11.91 -0.56
CA ASN A 170 2.74 12.77 0.06
C ASN A 170 1.89 13.49 -1.00
N ALA A 171 2.51 14.05 -2.04
CA ALA A 171 1.77 14.67 -3.15
C ALA A 171 0.86 13.68 -3.89
N TYR A 172 1.26 12.40 -3.98
CA TYR A 172 0.46 11.36 -4.63
C TYR A 172 -0.76 10.94 -3.79
N ILE A 173 -0.59 10.76 -2.47
CA ILE A 173 -1.68 10.32 -1.58
C ILE A 173 -2.64 11.46 -1.16
N SER A 174 -2.19 12.73 -1.16
CA SER A 174 -2.99 13.87 -0.69
C SER A 174 -3.76 14.62 -1.79
N ASN A 175 -3.41 14.43 -3.07
CA ASN A 175 -4.03 15.15 -4.20
C ASN A 175 -5.10 14.34 -4.93
N VAL A 176 -5.70 13.33 -4.29
CA VAL A 176 -6.72 12.51 -4.95
C VAL A 176 -8.01 13.32 -5.11
N GLN A 177 -8.42 13.51 -6.37
CA GLN A 177 -9.68 14.13 -6.75
C GLN A 177 -10.55 13.11 -7.48
N TYR A 178 -11.83 13.12 -7.15
CA TYR A 178 -12.84 12.23 -7.71
C TYR A 178 -13.84 13.03 -8.52
N SER A 179 -14.30 12.43 -9.61
CA SER A 179 -15.45 12.91 -10.38
C SER A 179 -16.42 11.76 -10.57
N ILE A 180 -17.72 12.04 -10.53
CA ILE A 180 -18.75 11.04 -10.74
C ILE A 180 -19.05 10.98 -12.24
N LEU A 181 -18.95 9.81 -12.85
CA LEU A 181 -19.37 9.64 -14.24
C LEU A 181 -20.90 9.48 -14.29
N LEU A 182 -21.58 10.45 -14.89
CA LEU A 182 -23.00 10.37 -15.23
C LEU A 182 -23.13 10.25 -16.74
N TYR A 183 -23.70 9.14 -17.21
CA TYR A 183 -23.90 8.85 -18.65
C TYR A 183 -22.59 8.97 -19.47
N GLY A 184 -21.47 8.47 -18.92
CA GLY A 184 -20.16 8.54 -19.57
C GLY A 184 -19.47 9.92 -19.49
N THR A 185 -20.10 10.93 -18.90
CA THR A 185 -19.50 12.26 -18.73
C THR A 185 -19.11 12.51 -17.27
N PRO A 186 -17.88 12.97 -16.97
CA PRO A 186 -17.49 13.32 -15.61
C PRO A 186 -18.25 14.58 -15.15
N LYS A 187 -18.89 14.48 -13.99
CA LYS A 187 -19.64 15.55 -13.32
C LYS A 187 -19.11 15.75 -11.89
N GLY A 188 -18.89 17.02 -11.53
CA GLY A 188 -18.37 17.43 -10.23
C GLY A 188 -16.88 17.14 -10.02
N ARG A 189 -16.29 17.81 -9.03
CA ARG A 189 -14.96 17.50 -8.48
C ARG A 189 -15.09 17.41 -6.97
N ILE A 190 -14.81 16.24 -6.43
CA ILE A 190 -14.83 15.94 -5.01
C ILE A 190 -13.38 15.70 -4.61
N LYS A 191 -12.86 16.48 -3.66
CA LYS A 191 -11.56 16.21 -3.07
C LYS A 191 -11.76 15.20 -1.93
N ALA A 192 -10.95 14.14 -1.87
CA ALA A 192 -10.92 13.25 -0.70
C ALA A 192 -10.17 13.87 0.48
#